data_AF-A0A954RI91-F1
#
_entry.id   AF-A0A954RI91-F1
#
_cell.length_a   1.000
_cell.length_b   1.000
_cell.length_c   1.000
_cell.angle_alpha   90.00
_cell.angle_beta   90.00
_cell.angle_gamma   90.00
#
_symmetry.space_group_name_H-M   'P 1'
#
loop_
_entity.id
_entity.type
_entity.pdbx_description
1 polymer ?
#
loop_
_entity_poly.entity_id
_entity_poly.type
_entity_poly.pdbx_seq_one_letter_code
_entity_poly.pdbx_strand_id
1 'polypeptide(L)'
;AHGGVNGGANMFPQLYVQMYNAAVNGERERADELKQLVLAISNTIYAASDGPSRIIKGIKSVLAELGVCDDQMAEPFTRHTAEGRKLIQQHLAELLPRLN
;
A
#
# COMPACT_ATOMS: atom_id res chain seq x y z
N ALA A 1 -22.06 -4.04 0.20
CA ALA A 1 -21.24 -3.83 -1.02
C ALA A 1 -20.74 -5.19 -1.51
N HIS A 2 -20.46 -5.36 -2.80
CA HIS A 2 -20.03 -6.65 -3.36
C HIS A 2 -18.51 -6.88 -3.35
N GLY A 3 -17.72 -5.84 -3.09
CA GLY A 3 -16.25 -5.88 -3.08
C GLY A 3 -15.66 -4.47 -3.07
N GLY A 4 -14.35 -4.37 -3.38
CA GLY A 4 -13.64 -3.09 -3.47
C GLY A 4 -12.62 -3.07 -4.60
N VAL A 5 -12.45 -1.90 -5.23
CA VAL A 5 -11.46 -1.65 -6.29
C VAL A 5 -10.25 -0.96 -5.66
N ASN A 6 -9.40 -1.77 -5.01
CA ASN A 6 -8.36 -1.26 -4.12
C ASN A 6 -7.03 -1.08 -4.85
N GLY A 7 -6.54 0.16 -4.95
CA GLY A 7 -5.21 0.44 -5.54
C GLY A 7 -4.06 -0.26 -4.82
N GLY A 8 -4.14 -0.34 -3.48
CA GLY A 8 -3.10 -1.01 -2.68
C GLY A 8 -3.02 -2.52 -2.88
N ALA A 9 -4.03 -3.14 -3.51
CA ALA A 9 -3.98 -4.56 -3.86
C ALA A 9 -2.92 -4.86 -4.92
N ASN A 10 -2.39 -3.85 -5.62
CA ASN A 10 -1.19 -4.03 -6.45
C ASN A 10 0.03 -4.41 -5.60
N MET A 11 0.17 -3.84 -4.41
CA MET A 11 1.31 -4.09 -3.52
C MET A 11 1.10 -5.35 -2.67
N PHE A 12 -0.09 -5.49 -2.07
CA PHE A 12 -0.38 -6.52 -1.07
C PHE A 12 -1.72 -7.20 -1.35
N PRO A 13 -1.88 -7.94 -2.46
CA PRO A 13 -3.19 -8.46 -2.86
C PRO A 13 -3.83 -9.35 -1.80
N GLN A 14 -3.05 -10.18 -1.11
CA GLN A 14 -3.53 -11.09 -0.07
C GLN A 14 -4.20 -10.35 1.10
N LEU A 15 -3.69 -9.18 1.51
CA LEU A 15 -4.31 -8.37 2.57
C LEU A 15 -5.76 -8.02 2.23
N TYR A 16 -6.01 -7.55 1.00
CA TYR A 16 -7.34 -7.12 0.58
C TYR A 16 -8.28 -8.31 0.34
N VAL A 17 -7.75 -9.44 -0.15
CA VAL A 17 -8.53 -10.69 -0.28
C VAL A 17 -8.93 -11.22 1.09
N GLN A 18 -8.00 -11.29 2.04
CA GLN A 18 -8.29 -11.72 3.41
C GLN A 18 -9.31 -10.79 4.08
N MET A 19 -9.16 -9.47 3.92
CA MET A 19 -10.08 -8.50 4.51
C MET A 19 -11.49 -8.64 3.93
N TYR A 20 -11.60 -8.87 2.61
CA TYR A 20 -12.87 -9.16 1.97
C TYR A 20 -13.51 -10.44 2.51
N ASN A 21 -12.74 -11.53 2.56
CA ASN A 21 -13.21 -12.83 3.05
C ASN A 21 -13.70 -12.75 4.50
N ALA A 22 -12.93 -12.12 5.38
CA ALA A 22 -13.32 -11.90 6.78
C ALA A 22 -14.64 -11.11 6.87
N ALA A 23 -14.80 -10.06 6.06
CA ALA A 23 -16.02 -9.26 6.04
C ALA A 23 -17.25 -10.04 5.57
N VAL A 24 -17.14 -10.84 4.50
CA VAL A 24 -18.28 -11.63 3.98
C VAL A 24 -18.62 -12.83 4.87
N ASN A 25 -17.65 -13.37 5.61
CA ASN A 25 -17.85 -14.46 6.57
C ASN A 25 -18.35 -13.98 7.94
N GLY A 26 -18.45 -12.66 8.18
CA GLY A 26 -18.88 -12.10 9.45
C GLY A 26 -17.81 -12.11 10.56
N GLU A 27 -16.54 -12.33 10.20
CA GLU A 27 -15.39 -12.34 11.10
C GLU A 27 -14.94 -10.91 11.45
N ARG A 28 -15.77 -10.20 12.22
CA ARG A 28 -15.60 -8.75 12.48
C ARG A 28 -14.23 -8.38 13.06
N GLU A 29 -13.76 -9.12 14.06
CA GLU A 29 -12.47 -8.86 14.71
C GLU A 29 -11.32 -8.97 13.71
N ARG A 30 -11.30 -10.05 12.92
CA ARG A 30 -10.31 -10.26 11.87
C ARG A 30 -10.37 -9.19 10.79
N ALA A 31 -11.58 -8.81 10.36
CA ALA A 31 -11.77 -7.75 9.39
C ALA A 31 -11.23 -6.40 9.91
N ASP A 32 -11.44 -6.09 11.20
CA ASP A 32 -10.94 -4.87 11.82
C ASP A 32 -9.41 -4.88 11.96
N GLU A 33 -8.79 -6.00 12.34
CA GLU A 33 -7.32 -6.15 12.34
C GLU A 33 -6.71 -5.86 10.96
N LEU A 34 -7.26 -6.49 9.92
CA LEU A 34 -6.79 -6.31 8.54
C LEU A 34 -7.03 -4.88 8.05
N LYS A 35 -8.15 -4.26 8.45
CA LYS A 35 -8.42 -2.85 8.19
C LYS A 35 -7.38 -1.94 8.84
N GLN A 36 -6.89 -2.24 10.05
CA GLN A 36 -5.80 -1.47 10.66
C GLN A 36 -4.50 -1.53 9.85
N LEU A 37 -4.20 -2.66 9.20
CA LEU A 37 -3.06 -2.74 8.27
C LEU A 37 -3.27 -1.88 7.03
N VAL A 38 -4.48 -1.86 6.47
CA VAL A 38 -4.83 -0.96 5.36
C VAL A 38 -4.66 0.50 5.77
N LEU A 39 -5.07 0.88 6.98
CA LEU A 39 -4.86 2.24 7.51
C LEU A 39 -3.38 2.54 7.74
N ALA A 40 -2.59 1.58 8.21
CA ALA A 40 -1.14 1.74 8.36
C ALA A 40 -0.47 2.03 7.01
N ILE A 41 -0.84 1.33 5.93
CA ILE A 41 -0.37 1.62 4.57
C ILE A 41 -0.77 3.04 4.13
N SER A 42 -2.00 3.45 4.43
CA SER A 42 -2.47 4.81 4.10
C SER A 42 -1.69 5.91 4.82
N ASN A 43 -1.34 5.68 6.09
CA ASN A 43 -0.65 6.66 6.93
C ASN A 43 0.88 6.66 6.74
N THR A 44 1.43 5.69 5.99
CA THR A 44 2.87 5.57 5.74
C THR A 44 3.15 5.73 4.25
N ILE A 45 2.89 4.69 3.45
CA ILE A 45 3.19 4.64 2.02
C ILE A 45 2.51 5.77 1.24
N TYR A 46 1.21 6.01 1.45
CA TYR A 46 0.49 7.06 0.72
C TYR A 46 0.74 8.46 1.29
N ALA A 47 1.26 8.55 2.52
CA ALA A 47 1.57 9.81 3.18
C ALA A 47 3.06 10.20 3.03
N ALA A 48 3.90 9.34 2.45
CA ALA A 48 5.33 9.61 2.23
C ALA A 48 5.61 10.70 1.18
N SER A 49 4.58 11.23 0.50
CA SER A 49 4.68 12.42 -0.33
C SER A 49 3.41 13.25 -0.30
N ASP A 50 3.55 14.55 -0.54
CA ASP A 50 2.44 15.47 -0.70
C ASP A 50 1.89 15.48 -2.13
N GLY A 51 0.69 16.06 -2.26
CA GLY A 51 0.09 16.37 -3.54
C GLY A 51 -0.82 15.28 -4.12
N PRO A 52 -1.30 15.50 -5.36
CA PRO A 52 -2.35 14.66 -5.96
C PRO A 52 -1.85 13.28 -6.39
N SER A 53 -0.56 13.13 -6.72
CA SER A 53 0.01 11.86 -7.17
C SER A 53 0.50 10.94 -6.05
N ARG A 54 0.33 11.32 -4.78
CA ARG A 54 0.97 10.62 -3.65
C ARG A 54 0.63 9.12 -3.58
N ILE A 55 -0.62 8.76 -3.88
CA ILE A 55 -1.08 7.36 -3.84
C ILE A 55 -0.36 6.54 -4.91
N ILE A 56 -0.44 6.95 -6.17
CA ILE A 56 0.17 6.19 -7.27
C ILE A 56 1.71 6.18 -7.16
N LYS A 57 2.30 7.28 -6.68
CA LYS A 57 3.75 7.36 -6.45
C LYS A 57 4.20 6.38 -5.37
N GLY A 58 3.49 6.32 -4.25
CA GLY A 58 3.75 5.34 -3.19
C GLY A 58 3.59 3.90 -3.68
N ILE A 59 2.53 3.60 -4.43
CA ILE A 59 2.31 2.27 -5.03
C ILE A 59 3.50 1.88 -5.92
N LYS A 60 3.88 2.76 -6.85
CA LYS A 60 4.99 2.49 -7.78
C LYS A 60 6.33 2.32 -7.08
N SER A 61 6.61 3.11 -6.03
CA SER A 61 7.86 2.96 -5.27
C SER A 61 7.91 1.68 -4.47
N VAL A 62 6.81 1.22 -3.86
CA VAL A 62 6.78 -0.10 -3.20
C VAL A 62 6.95 -1.21 -4.23
N LEU A 63 6.27 -1.14 -5.38
CA LEU A 63 6.42 -2.15 -6.44
C LEU A 63 7.84 -2.22 -7.00
N ALA A 64 8.54 -1.09 -7.11
CA ALA A 64 9.95 -1.06 -7.50
C ALA A 64 10.86 -1.68 -6.45
N GLU A 65 10.63 -1.40 -5.17
CA GLU A 65 11.37 -2.03 -4.06
C GLU A 65 11.15 -3.55 -4.01
N LEU A 66 9.93 -4.00 -4.31
CA LEU A 66 9.59 -5.43 -4.43
C LEU A 66 10.08 -6.06 -5.75
N GLY A 67 10.73 -5.32 -6.64
CA GLY A 67 11.28 -5.81 -7.91
C GLY A 67 10.24 -6.09 -9.00
N VAL A 68 9.04 -5.52 -8.91
CA VAL A 68 7.91 -5.77 -9.84
C VAL A 68 7.93 -4.82 -11.05
N CYS A 69 8.21 -3.53 -10.86
CA CYS A 69 8.25 -2.54 -11.95
C CYS A 69 9.15 -1.33 -11.64
N ASP A 70 9.47 -0.49 -12.63
CA ASP A 70 10.12 0.81 -12.38
C ASP A 70 9.15 1.80 -11.70
N ASP A 71 9.67 2.65 -10.82
CA ASP A 71 8.92 3.71 -10.15
C ASP A 71 8.78 5.00 -10.97
N GLN A 72 9.42 5.08 -12.14
CA GLN A 72 9.31 6.21 -13.05
C GLN A 72 7.83 6.49 -13.38
N MET A 73 7.46 7.76 -13.29
CA MET A 73 6.11 8.24 -13.61
C MET A 73 6.13 9.07 -14.90
N ALA A 74 4.98 9.13 -15.57
CA ALA A 74 4.82 10.00 -16.72
C ALA A 74 4.82 11.47 -16.27
N GLU A 75 5.41 12.33 -17.08
CA GLU A 75 5.40 13.77 -16.85
C GLU A 75 3.97 14.31 -16.74
N PRO A 76 3.72 15.34 -15.90
CA PRO A 76 4.70 16.14 -15.16
C PRO A 76 5.13 15.53 -13.82
N PHE A 77 4.67 14.31 -13.49
CA PHE A 77 4.97 13.72 -12.20
C PHE A 77 6.30 12.96 -12.21
N THR A 78 7.00 13.03 -11.07
CA THR A 78 8.29 12.39 -10.87
C THR A 78 8.21 11.31 -9.81
N ARG A 79 9.15 10.36 -9.84
CA ARG A 79 9.38 9.40 -8.75
C ARG A 79 9.74 10.10 -7.43
N HIS A 80 9.83 9.34 -6.34
CA HIS A 80 10.34 9.89 -5.08
C HIS A 80 11.82 10.30 -5.19
N THR A 81 12.22 11.27 -4.37
CA THR A 81 13.65 11.59 -4.16
C THR A 81 14.37 10.42 -3.49
N ALA A 82 15.69 10.50 -3.36
CA ALA A 82 16.46 9.47 -2.64
C ALA A 82 15.97 9.33 -1.18
N GLU A 83 15.68 10.44 -0.52
CA GLU A 83 15.15 10.49 0.85
C GLU A 83 13.75 9.88 0.92
N GLY A 84 12.88 10.23 -0.03
CA GLY A 84 11.53 9.65 -0.12
C GLY A 84 11.55 8.14 -0.35
N ARG A 85 12.45 7.64 -1.20
CA ARG A 85 12.63 6.20 -1.42
C ARG A 85 13.13 5.49 -0.16
N LYS A 86 14.08 6.09 0.57
CA LYS A 86 14.56 5.56 1.85
C LYS A 86 13.43 5.48 2.88
N LEU A 87 12.55 6.48 2.93
CA LEU A 87 11.37 6.47 3.81
C LEU A 87 10.39 5.35 3.43
N ILE A 88 10.14 5.15 2.13
CA ILE A 88 9.32 4.03 1.64
C ILE A 88 9.92 2.68 2.06
N GLN A 89 11.24 2.50 1.91
CA GLN A 89 11.94 1.28 2.31
C GLN A 89 11.79 0.99 3.82
N GLN A 90 11.92 2.03 4.66
CA GLN A 90 11.75 1.92 6.10
C GLN A 90 10.32 1.48 6.46
N HIS A 91 9.30 2.17 5.91
CA HIS A 91 7.91 1.81 6.15
C HIS A 91 7.56 0.42 5.62
N LEU A 92 8.10 0.03 4.47
CA LEU A 92 7.90 -1.30 3.92
C LEU A 92 8.49 -2.37 4.84
N ALA A 93 9.71 -2.16 5.35
CA ALA A 93 10.35 -3.07 6.29
C ALA A 93 9.56 -3.23 7.61
N GLU A 94 8.89 -2.17 8.08
CA GLU A 94 8.01 -2.22 9.25
C GLU A 94 6.67 -2.92 8.98
N LEU A 95 6.15 -2.80 7.75
CA LEU A 95 4.86 -3.38 7.36
C LEU A 95 4.95 -4.87 7.03
N LEU A 96 6.01 -5.32 6.34
CA LEU A 96 6.14 -6.70 5.83
C LEU A 96 5.94 -7.78 6.92
N PRO A 97 6.53 -7.68 8.12
CA PRO A 97 6.32 -8.68 9.17
C PRO A 97 4.86 -8.80 9.64
N ARG A 98 4.04 -7.76 9.41
CA ARG A 98 2.63 -7.70 9.81
C ARG A 98 1.68 -8.15 8.70
N LEU A 99 2.20 -8.35 7.48
CA LEU A 99 1.44 -8.75 6.29
C LEU A 99 1.51 -10.26 6.03
N ASN A 100 2.34 -10.98 6.79
CA ASN A 100 2.52 -12.44 6.72
C ASN A 100 1.66 -13.18 7.75
#